data_AF-A0A833UAZ5-F1
#
_entry.id   AF-A0A833UAZ5-F1
#
_cell.length_a   1.000
_cell.length_b   1.000
_cell.length_c   1.000
_cell.angle_alpha   90.00
_cell.angle_beta   90.00
_cell.angle_gamma   90.00
#
_symmetry.space_group_name_H-M   'P 1'
#
loop_
_entity.id
_entity.type
_entity.pdbx_description
1 polymer ?
#
loop_
_entity_poly.entity_id
_entity_poly.type
_entity_poly.pdbx_seq_one_letter_code
_entity_poly.pdbx_strand_id
1 'polypeptide(L)'
;MNRDQEIEAPLIQKSQTFQPQASDSGLTEDGSGVENSPIEQVALTVPVTDEPSLPSFTFRTWILGTLACVLLSFLNQFFWYRREPLSITSISAQIAVVPLGHLMASTITDRVFFRGRWWEFTLNPGPFNVKEHVLITIFANSGAGNVYAIHLVSAVKIFYKKNMSFLVAFLVVITTQVLGFGWAGLFRRYLVEPAAMWWPQNLVQVSLFRYVSDRSIKFL
;
A
#
# COMPACT_ATOMS: atom_id res chain seq x y z
N MET A 1 -2.67 31.24 40.88
CA MET A 1 -2.31 31.54 39.49
C MET A 1 -1.01 30.83 39.18
N ASN A 2 -1.06 29.66 38.52
CA ASN A 2 -0.14 29.33 37.44
C ASN A 2 -0.68 28.10 36.70
N ARG A 3 -1.08 28.32 35.44
CA ARG A 3 -1.13 27.29 34.41
C ARG A 3 0.33 26.93 34.06
N ASP A 4 0.52 25.84 33.33
CA ASP A 4 1.79 25.39 32.72
C ASP A 4 2.37 24.11 33.36
N GLN A 5 1.59 23.03 33.30
CA GLN A 5 2.15 21.69 33.10
C GLN A 5 2.01 21.37 31.62
N GLU A 6 2.97 21.84 30.84
CA GLU A 6 3.10 21.49 29.43
C GLU A 6 3.87 20.15 29.35
N ILE A 7 3.24 19.17 28.72
CA ILE A 7 3.78 17.82 28.54
C ILE A 7 4.87 17.91 27.46
N GLU A 8 6.13 17.98 27.86
CA GLU A 8 7.25 17.87 26.93
C GLU A 8 7.32 16.43 26.38
N ALA A 9 6.90 16.27 25.11
CA ALA A 9 7.29 15.12 24.31
C ALA A 9 8.82 15.14 24.10
N PRO A 10 9.51 13.99 24.06
CA PRO A 10 10.94 13.97 23.81
C PRO A 10 11.20 14.34 22.35
N LEU A 11 11.45 15.62 22.12
CA LEU A 11 11.88 16.16 20.84
C LEU A 11 13.32 15.73 20.56
N ILE A 12 13.49 15.03 19.43
CA ILE A 12 14.60 15.14 18.48
C ILE A 12 15.89 15.70 19.09
N GLN A 13 16.83 14.81 19.38
CA GLN A 13 18.15 15.17 19.88
C GLN A 13 18.84 16.16 18.94
N LYS A 14 19.09 17.34 19.50
CA LYS A 14 19.79 18.49 18.95
C LYS A 14 21.08 18.06 18.22
N SER A 15 21.13 18.32 16.92
CA SER A 15 22.32 18.58 16.09
C SER A 15 23.68 18.33 16.78
N GLN A 16 24.29 17.17 16.53
CA GLN A 16 25.73 17.02 16.63
C GLN A 16 26.35 17.45 15.30
N THR A 17 27.01 18.61 15.33
CA THR A 17 27.96 19.07 14.32
C THR A 17 29.04 17.99 14.13
N PHE A 18 29.05 17.31 12.99
CA PHE A 18 30.12 16.40 12.61
C PHE A 18 31.16 17.18 11.78
N GLN A 19 32.39 17.27 12.29
CA GLN A 19 33.56 17.78 11.54
C GLN A 19 34.04 16.72 10.53
N PRO A 20 34.54 17.12 9.35
CA PRO A 20 34.92 16.17 8.31
C PRO A 20 36.30 15.56 8.62
N GLN A 21 36.34 14.25 8.85
CA GLN A 21 37.59 13.49 8.76
C GLN A 21 37.79 13.00 7.32
N ALA A 22 38.78 13.58 6.67
CA ALA A 22 39.28 13.18 5.36
C ALA A 22 39.98 11.83 5.44
N SER A 23 39.56 10.91 4.58
CA SER A 23 40.42 9.85 4.04
C SER A 23 40.01 9.62 2.59
N ASP A 24 40.87 10.15 1.74
CA ASP A 24 40.87 10.18 0.28
C ASP A 24 40.96 8.78 -0.33
N SER A 25 40.08 8.49 -1.31
CA SER A 25 40.47 7.83 -2.56
C SER A 25 39.31 7.84 -3.56
N GLY A 26 39.42 8.70 -4.56
CA GLY A 26 38.84 8.47 -5.90
C GLY A 26 37.51 9.16 -6.20
N LEU A 27 37.53 10.48 -6.34
CA LEU A 27 36.48 11.27 -6.99
C LEU A 27 36.34 10.89 -8.47
N THR A 28 35.17 10.40 -8.86
CA THR A 28 34.54 10.90 -10.08
C THR A 28 33.37 11.75 -9.62
N GLU A 29 33.58 13.06 -9.70
CA GLU A 29 32.50 14.05 -9.68
C GLU A 29 31.64 13.78 -10.91
N ASP A 30 30.46 13.20 -10.70
CA ASP A 30 29.38 13.35 -11.67
C ASP A 30 28.20 14.04 -10.97
N GLY A 31 27.82 15.17 -11.54
CA GLY A 31 26.86 16.11 -10.98
C GLY A 31 25.44 15.57 -11.05
N SER A 32 25.04 14.82 -10.03
CA SER A 32 23.64 14.75 -9.60
C SER A 32 23.60 14.42 -8.12
N GLY A 33 23.53 15.42 -7.26
CA GLY A 33 23.16 15.24 -5.86
C GLY A 33 21.73 14.71 -5.83
N VAL A 34 21.58 13.39 -5.88
CA VAL A 34 20.31 12.72 -5.77
C VAL A 34 19.82 12.97 -4.34
N GLU A 35 18.89 13.91 -4.18
CA GLU A 35 18.29 14.29 -2.90
C GLU A 35 17.67 13.05 -2.25
N ASN A 36 18.43 12.42 -1.35
CA ASN A 36 17.98 11.24 -0.63
C ASN A 36 17.13 11.67 0.58
N SER A 37 16.26 10.78 1.04
CA SER A 37 15.41 11.07 2.21
C SER A 37 16.28 11.42 3.43
N PRO A 38 15.91 12.45 4.23
CA PRO A 38 16.62 12.80 5.47
C PRO A 38 16.67 11.66 6.50
N ILE A 39 15.86 10.63 6.33
CA ILE A 39 15.74 9.47 7.23
C ILE A 39 16.51 8.30 6.63
N GLU A 40 17.56 7.85 7.33
CA GLU A 40 18.45 6.77 6.89
C GLU A 40 17.70 5.46 6.56
N GLN A 41 16.70 5.09 7.38
CA GLN A 41 15.90 3.88 7.12
C GLN A 41 15.11 3.97 5.81
N VAL A 42 14.65 5.17 5.42
CA VAL A 42 13.92 5.38 4.15
C VAL A 42 14.90 5.37 2.99
N ALA A 43 16.05 6.03 3.15
CA ALA A 43 17.14 6.07 2.18
C ALA A 43 17.68 4.67 1.83
N LEU A 44 17.77 3.77 2.80
CA LEU A 44 18.23 2.40 2.58
C LEU A 44 17.15 1.50 1.97
N THR A 45 15.87 1.79 2.21
CA THR A 45 14.75 0.93 1.79
C THR A 45 14.09 1.36 0.48
N VAL A 46 14.24 2.60 0.02
CA VAL A 46 13.64 3.09 -1.22
C VAL A 46 14.73 3.46 -2.23
N PRO A 47 14.77 2.85 -3.43
CA PRO A 47 15.67 3.30 -4.49
C PRO A 47 15.23 4.69 -4.99
N VAL A 48 16.19 5.57 -5.25
CA VAL A 48 15.89 6.96 -5.67
C VAL A 48 15.59 7.07 -7.17
N THR A 49 15.87 6.00 -7.93
CA THR A 49 15.57 5.91 -9.36
C THR A 49 14.19 5.27 -9.59
N ASP A 50 13.25 6.01 -10.18
CA ASP A 50 12.01 5.47 -10.74
C ASP A 50 12.00 5.64 -12.27
N GLU A 51 11.50 4.63 -12.99
CA GLU A 51 11.30 4.66 -14.44
C GLU A 51 9.85 5.03 -14.78
N PRO A 52 9.55 6.29 -15.16
CA PRO A 52 8.19 6.78 -15.34
C PRO A 52 7.46 6.19 -16.56
N SER A 53 8.18 5.52 -17.45
CA SER A 53 7.66 4.93 -18.70
C SER A 53 6.91 3.60 -18.50
N LEU A 54 7.07 2.94 -17.35
CA LEU A 54 6.46 1.64 -17.08
C LEU A 54 4.95 1.74 -16.80
N PRO A 55 4.10 0.92 -17.45
CA PRO A 55 2.66 0.96 -17.25
C PRO A 55 2.29 0.39 -15.87
N SER A 56 1.69 1.22 -15.02
CA SER A 56 1.24 0.83 -13.67
C SER A 56 -0.17 0.25 -13.64
N PHE A 57 -1.08 0.79 -14.47
CA PHE A 57 -2.51 0.49 -14.43
C PHE A 57 -2.93 -0.39 -15.60
N THR A 58 -2.71 -1.70 -15.46
CA THR A 58 -3.03 -2.70 -16.48
C THR A 58 -4.29 -3.49 -16.11
N PHE A 59 -4.85 -4.22 -17.09
CA PHE A 59 -5.98 -5.13 -16.87
C PHE A 59 -5.67 -6.21 -15.83
N ARG A 60 -4.45 -6.75 -15.85
CA ARG A 60 -3.94 -7.71 -14.87
C ARG A 60 -4.02 -7.14 -13.45
N THR A 61 -3.58 -5.91 -13.25
CA THR A 61 -3.65 -5.23 -11.95
C THR A 61 -5.10 -5.09 -11.48
N TRP A 62 -6.03 -4.76 -12.36
CA TRP A 62 -7.45 -4.60 -11.99
C TRP A 62 -8.08 -5.92 -11.55
N ILE A 63 -7.88 -7.01 -12.31
CA ILE A 63 -8.41 -8.32 -11.95
C ILE A 63 -7.75 -8.86 -10.68
N LEU A 64 -6.42 -8.94 -10.64
CA LEU A 64 -5.71 -9.50 -9.48
C LEU A 64 -5.92 -8.64 -8.23
N GLY A 65 -5.89 -7.32 -8.37
CA GLY A 65 -6.14 -6.37 -7.28
C GLY A 65 -7.55 -6.48 -6.73
N THR A 66 -8.57 -6.48 -7.60
CA THR A 66 -9.98 -6.61 -7.15
C THR A 66 -10.24 -7.97 -6.53
N LEU A 67 -9.75 -9.05 -7.14
CA LEU A 67 -9.91 -10.40 -6.60
C LEU A 67 -9.23 -10.54 -5.23
N ALA A 68 -7.99 -10.06 -5.10
CA ALA A 68 -7.27 -10.08 -3.83
C ALA A 68 -7.99 -9.24 -2.77
N CYS A 69 -8.49 -8.06 -3.12
CA CYS A 69 -9.27 -7.20 -2.22
C CYS A 69 -10.54 -7.90 -1.72
N VAL A 70 -11.35 -8.47 -2.63
CA VAL A 70 -12.59 -9.17 -2.28
C VAL A 70 -12.31 -10.40 -1.42
N LEU A 71 -11.33 -11.22 -1.80
CA LEU A 71 -10.97 -12.43 -1.07
C LEU A 71 -10.48 -12.10 0.33
N LEU A 72 -9.59 -11.12 0.46
CA LEU A 72 -9.00 -10.75 1.74
C LEU A 72 -10.04 -10.10 2.67
N SER A 73 -10.93 -9.26 2.13
CA SER A 73 -12.05 -8.68 2.87
C SER A 73 -13.02 -9.76 3.36
N PHE A 74 -13.38 -10.70 2.49
CA PHE A 74 -14.25 -11.82 2.87
C PHE A 74 -13.62 -12.67 3.96
N LEU A 75 -12.37 -13.10 3.81
CA LEU A 75 -11.69 -13.95 4.77
C LEU A 75 -11.54 -13.27 6.13
N ASN A 76 -11.08 -12.02 6.16
CA ASN A 76 -10.93 -11.27 7.41
C ASN A 76 -12.28 -11.04 8.10
N GLN A 77 -13.32 -10.68 7.34
CA GLN A 77 -14.65 -10.47 7.91
C GLN A 77 -15.28 -11.78 8.41
N PHE A 78 -15.03 -12.89 7.72
CA PHE A 78 -15.51 -14.22 8.09
C PHE A 78 -14.83 -14.75 9.35
N PHE A 79 -13.50 -14.64 9.43
CA PHE A 79 -12.75 -15.08 10.61
C PHE A 79 -13.03 -14.22 11.84
N TRP A 80 -13.39 -12.94 11.66
CA TRP A 80 -13.71 -12.05 12.77
C TRP A 80 -14.85 -12.54 13.67
N TYR A 81 -15.85 -13.22 13.11
CA TYR A 81 -16.98 -13.75 13.89
C TYR A 81 -16.69 -15.09 14.57
N ARG A 82 -15.48 -15.65 14.40
CA ARG A 82 -15.09 -16.90 15.07
C ARG A 82 -14.61 -16.63 16.50
N ARG A 83 -14.69 -17.68 17.32
CA ARG A 83 -14.22 -17.67 18.72
C ARG A 83 -12.73 -17.30 18.83
N GLU A 84 -11.94 -17.77 17.87
CA GLU A 84 -10.52 -17.45 17.71
C GLU A 84 -10.36 -16.75 16.35
N PRO A 85 -10.35 -15.41 16.32
CA PRO A 85 -10.28 -14.67 15.07
C PRO A 85 -8.87 -14.76 14.47
N LEU A 86 -8.80 -15.22 13.22
CA LEU A 86 -7.59 -15.19 12.41
C LEU A 86 -7.62 -13.94 11.52
N SER A 87 -6.51 -13.19 11.48
CA SER A 87 -6.36 -12.03 10.62
C SER A 87 -5.30 -12.32 9.56
N ILE A 88 -5.69 -12.21 8.29
CA ILE A 88 -4.79 -12.38 7.15
C ILE A 88 -4.33 -10.99 6.72
N THR A 89 -3.01 -10.78 6.77
CA THR A 89 -2.39 -9.50 6.44
C THR A 89 -2.20 -9.35 4.94
N SER A 90 -2.07 -8.09 4.50
CA SER A 90 -1.74 -7.75 3.11
C SER A 90 -0.38 -8.28 2.66
N ILE A 91 0.53 -8.58 3.59
CA ILE A 91 1.83 -9.22 3.31
C ILE A 91 1.65 -10.62 2.70
N SER A 92 0.67 -11.40 3.16
CA SER A 92 0.37 -12.71 2.56
C SER A 92 -0.07 -12.56 1.10
N ALA A 93 -0.89 -11.55 0.80
CA ALA A 93 -1.28 -11.23 -0.57
C ALA A 93 -0.07 -10.73 -1.39
N GLN A 94 0.79 -9.90 -0.82
CA GLN A 94 2.03 -9.42 -1.45
C GLN A 94 2.91 -10.56 -1.96
N ILE A 95 3.08 -11.62 -1.17
CA ILE A 95 3.86 -12.80 -1.55
C ILE A 95 3.12 -13.63 -2.61
N ALA A 96 1.82 -13.85 -2.44
CA ALA A 96 1.02 -14.67 -3.36
C ALA A 96 0.86 -14.06 -4.77
N VAL A 97 0.87 -12.73 -4.86
CA VAL A 97 0.69 -12.00 -6.13
C VAL A 97 1.84 -12.20 -7.10
N VAL A 98 3.06 -12.49 -6.64
CA VAL A 98 4.22 -12.68 -7.54
C VAL A 98 4.08 -13.91 -8.43
N PRO A 99 3.91 -15.14 -7.91
CA PRO A 99 3.70 -16.31 -8.77
C PRO A 99 2.42 -16.19 -9.61
N LEU A 100 1.35 -15.60 -9.06
CA LEU A 100 0.10 -15.37 -9.80
C LEU A 100 0.26 -14.34 -10.92
N GLY A 101 1.04 -13.29 -10.70
CA GLY A 101 1.33 -12.23 -11.66
C GLY A 101 2.15 -12.76 -12.83
N HIS A 102 3.18 -13.58 -12.56
CA HIS A 102 3.95 -14.27 -13.60
C HIS A 102 3.14 -15.32 -14.35
N LEU A 103 2.31 -16.11 -13.66
CA LEU A 103 1.41 -17.08 -14.31
C LEU A 103 0.44 -16.36 -15.25
N MET A 104 -0.19 -15.29 -14.79
CA MET A 104 -1.12 -14.50 -15.59
C MET A 104 -0.40 -13.76 -16.74
N ALA A 105 0.85 -13.33 -16.56
CA ALA A 105 1.69 -12.78 -17.62
C ALA A 105 1.99 -13.80 -18.73
N SER A 106 2.19 -15.07 -18.35
CA SER A 106 2.49 -16.17 -19.28
C SER A 106 1.23 -16.72 -19.96
N THR A 107 0.07 -16.63 -19.30
CA THR A 107 -1.19 -17.23 -19.78
C THR A 107 -2.06 -16.25 -20.56
N ILE A 108 -1.95 -14.93 -20.32
CA ILE A 108 -2.72 -13.93 -21.06
C ILE A 108 -2.17 -13.79 -22.47
N THR A 109 -3.08 -13.78 -23.45
CA THR A 109 -2.72 -13.59 -24.85
C THR A 109 -2.28 -12.15 -25.12
N ASP A 110 -1.17 -11.97 -25.85
CA ASP A 110 -0.64 -10.69 -26.38
C ASP A 110 -1.51 -10.08 -27.49
N ARG A 111 -2.80 -10.47 -27.56
CA ARG A 111 -3.72 -9.94 -28.55
C ARG A 111 -4.03 -8.48 -28.21
N VAL A 112 -3.61 -7.60 -29.11
CA VAL A 112 -4.05 -6.20 -29.14
C VAL A 112 -5.53 -6.18 -29.53
N PHE A 113 -6.39 -5.78 -28.61
CA PHE A 113 -7.81 -5.57 -28.88
C PHE A 113 -7.99 -4.19 -29.49
N PHE A 114 -8.85 -4.10 -30.52
CA PHE A 114 -9.19 -2.86 -31.23
C PHE A 114 -8.03 -2.16 -31.94
N ARG A 115 -7.14 -2.93 -32.59
CA ARG A 115 -6.06 -2.42 -33.44
C ARG A 115 -6.59 -1.39 -34.46
N GLY A 116 -6.14 -0.14 -34.37
CA GLY A 116 -6.52 0.95 -35.28
C GLY A 116 -7.76 1.79 -34.89
N ARG A 117 -8.28 1.68 -33.66
CA ARG A 117 -9.30 2.60 -33.09
C ARG A 117 -8.73 3.35 -31.91
N TRP A 118 -9.37 4.46 -31.51
CA TRP A 118 -8.97 5.28 -30.35
C TRP A 118 -9.06 4.54 -28.98
N TRP A 119 -9.45 3.27 -28.98
CA TRP A 119 -9.59 2.39 -27.81
C TRP A 119 -8.77 1.10 -27.96
N GLU A 120 -7.63 1.19 -28.65
CA GLU A 120 -6.65 0.11 -28.71
C GLU A 120 -6.14 -0.19 -27.30
N PHE A 121 -6.36 -1.42 -26.82
CA PHE A 121 -5.82 -1.88 -25.54
C PHE A 121 -5.21 -3.26 -25.70
N THR A 122 -4.05 -3.47 -25.10
CA THR A 122 -3.44 -4.78 -24.97
C THR A 122 -3.73 -5.35 -23.58
N LEU A 123 -4.11 -6.63 -23.52
CA LEU A 123 -4.26 -7.33 -22.24
C LEU A 123 -2.91 -7.69 -21.62
N ASN A 124 -1.84 -7.72 -22.43
CA ASN A 124 -0.47 -7.94 -21.98
C ASN A 124 0.45 -6.85 -22.55
N PRO A 125 0.64 -5.72 -21.83
CA PRO A 125 1.57 -4.69 -22.26
C PRO A 125 3.04 -5.05 -22.03
N GLY A 126 3.33 -6.13 -21.28
CA GLY A 126 4.69 -6.57 -21.01
C GLY A 126 4.83 -7.48 -19.78
N PRO A 127 6.09 -7.83 -19.42
CA PRO A 127 6.38 -8.66 -18.25
C PRO A 127 5.84 -8.03 -16.96
N PHE A 128 5.68 -8.86 -15.93
CA PHE A 128 5.14 -8.42 -14.64
C PHE A 128 6.07 -7.37 -14.00
N ASN A 129 5.55 -6.15 -13.82
CA ASN A 129 6.32 -5.02 -13.32
C ASN A 129 6.12 -4.81 -11.82
N VAL A 130 7.13 -4.23 -11.17
CA VAL A 130 7.08 -3.85 -9.75
C VAL A 130 5.92 -2.87 -9.47
N LYS A 131 5.59 -1.97 -10.41
CA LYS A 131 4.48 -1.01 -10.27
C LYS A 131 3.11 -1.70 -10.20
N GLU A 132 2.91 -2.73 -11.02
CA GLU A 132 1.69 -3.54 -10.98
C GLU A 132 1.61 -4.34 -9.68
N HIS A 133 2.75 -4.92 -9.24
CA HIS A 133 2.83 -5.66 -7.98
C HIS A 133 2.46 -4.79 -6.77
N VAL A 134 3.04 -3.59 -6.68
CA VAL A 134 2.75 -2.61 -5.63
C VAL A 134 1.28 -2.21 -5.68
N LEU A 135 0.75 -1.90 -6.87
CA LEU A 135 -0.64 -1.47 -7.00
C LEU A 135 -1.65 -2.57 -6.62
N ILE A 136 -1.43 -3.82 -7.04
CA ILE A 136 -2.24 -4.98 -6.61
C ILE A 136 -2.23 -5.12 -5.09
N THR A 137 -1.07 -4.93 -4.47
CA THR A 137 -0.94 -5.05 -3.01
C THR A 137 -1.62 -3.90 -2.28
N ILE A 138 -1.62 -2.67 -2.83
CA ILE A 138 -2.41 -1.55 -2.30
C ILE A 138 -3.90 -1.90 -2.32
N PHE A 139 -4.41 -2.47 -3.42
CA PHE A 139 -5.78 -2.96 -3.48
C PHE A 139 -6.06 -4.03 -2.43
N ALA A 140 -5.17 -5.01 -2.29
CA ALA A 140 -5.30 -6.05 -1.26
C ALA A 140 -5.31 -5.43 0.15
N ASN A 141 -4.41 -4.48 0.42
CA ASN A 141 -4.32 -3.80 1.71
C ASN A 141 -5.60 -3.03 2.08
N SER A 142 -6.25 -2.42 1.09
CA SER A 142 -7.57 -1.79 1.30
C SER A 142 -8.66 -2.80 1.71
N GLY A 143 -8.55 -4.06 1.29
CA GLY A 143 -9.47 -5.14 1.67
C GLY A 143 -9.08 -5.86 2.96
N ALA A 144 -7.86 -5.68 3.47
CA ALA A 144 -7.40 -6.34 4.69
C ALA A 144 -8.06 -5.80 5.97
N GLY A 145 -8.53 -4.55 5.94
CA GLY A 145 -9.17 -3.90 7.08
C GLY A 145 -10.62 -4.35 7.28
N ASN A 146 -10.98 -4.69 8.53
CA ASN A 146 -12.37 -4.91 8.90
C ASN A 146 -13.12 -3.57 8.98
N VAL A 147 -14.36 -3.57 8.49
CA VAL A 147 -15.19 -2.36 8.45
C VAL A 147 -15.87 -2.14 9.80
N TYR A 148 -15.44 -1.11 10.53
CA TYR A 148 -15.92 -0.83 11.89
C TYR A 148 -17.45 -0.72 11.99
N ALA A 149 -18.10 -0.12 10.99
CA ALA A 149 -19.55 0.03 10.95
C ALA A 149 -20.32 -1.30 10.97
N ILE A 150 -19.71 -2.40 10.53
CA ILE A 150 -20.31 -3.74 10.62
C ILE A 150 -20.51 -4.13 12.09
N HIS A 151 -19.57 -3.78 12.98
CA HIS A 151 -19.71 -4.06 14.41
C HIS A 151 -20.86 -3.26 15.03
N LEU A 152 -21.02 -2.00 14.62
CA LEU A 152 -22.15 -1.16 15.04
C LEU A 152 -23.50 -1.77 14.61
N VAL A 153 -23.62 -2.15 13.34
CA VAL A 153 -24.85 -2.77 12.81
C VAL A 153 -25.16 -4.09 13.54
N SER A 154 -24.14 -4.93 13.74
CA SER A 154 -24.28 -6.19 14.47
C SER A 154 -24.69 -5.98 15.93
N ALA A 155 -24.13 -4.97 16.61
CA ALA A 155 -24.50 -4.62 17.98
C ALA A 155 -25.95 -4.15 18.08
N VAL A 156 -26.42 -3.30 17.16
CA VAL A 156 -27.83 -2.87 17.15
C VAL A 156 -28.78 -4.04 16.92
N LYS A 157 -28.41 -4.97 16.02
CA LYS A 157 -29.22 -6.15 15.74
C LYS A 157 -29.32 -7.10 16.94
N ILE A 158 -28.20 -7.35 17.63
CA ILE A 158 -28.12 -8.32 18.72
C ILE A 158 -28.64 -7.74 20.05
N PHE A 159 -28.17 -6.55 20.45
CA PHE A 159 -28.51 -5.97 21.76
C PHE A 159 -29.86 -5.27 21.77
N TYR A 160 -30.19 -4.54 20.71
CA TYR A 160 -31.43 -3.75 20.65
C TYR A 160 -32.57 -4.49 19.93
N LYS A 161 -32.33 -5.73 19.46
CA LYS A 161 -33.29 -6.61 18.76
C LYS A 161 -34.04 -5.92 17.61
N LYS A 162 -33.46 -4.88 17.03
CA LYS A 162 -34.07 -4.11 15.96
C LYS A 162 -33.60 -4.65 14.62
N ASN A 163 -34.54 -5.13 13.82
CA ASN A 163 -34.25 -5.57 12.46
C ASN A 163 -34.06 -4.34 11.56
N MET A 164 -32.83 -4.14 11.09
CA MET A 164 -32.53 -3.17 10.05
C MET A 164 -32.62 -3.86 8.68
N SER A 165 -33.27 -3.19 7.72
CA SER A 165 -33.25 -3.62 6.32
C SER A 165 -31.81 -3.62 5.80
N PHE A 166 -31.50 -4.55 4.89
CA PHE A 166 -30.19 -4.67 4.25
C PHE A 166 -29.72 -3.33 3.66
N LEU A 167 -30.61 -2.62 2.95
CA LEU A 167 -30.27 -1.33 2.33
C LEU A 167 -29.87 -0.27 3.36
N VAL A 168 -30.55 -0.23 4.51
CA VAL A 168 -30.21 0.75 5.57
C VAL A 168 -28.85 0.43 6.17
N ALA A 169 -28.59 -0.84 6.49
CA ALA A 169 -27.28 -1.27 6.97
C ALA A 169 -26.17 -0.99 5.95
N PHE A 170 -26.43 -1.27 4.69
CA PHE A 170 -25.49 -1.03 3.59
C PHE A 170 -25.17 0.46 3.41
N LEU A 171 -26.17 1.34 3.45
CA LEU A 171 -25.97 2.79 3.38
C LEU A 171 -25.19 3.32 4.58
N VAL A 172 -25.46 2.84 5.80
CA VAL A 172 -24.69 3.19 6.99
C VAL A 172 -23.23 2.77 6.83
N VAL A 173 -22.98 1.55 6.36
CA VAL A 173 -21.61 1.08 6.11
C VAL A 173 -20.92 1.92 5.03
N ILE A 174 -21.54 2.16 3.88
CA ILE A 174 -20.95 2.97 2.81
C ILE A 174 -20.64 4.39 3.27
N THR A 175 -21.58 5.05 3.95
CA THR A 175 -21.39 6.45 4.39
C THR A 175 -20.21 6.57 5.35
N THR A 176 -20.04 5.62 6.27
CA THR A 176 -18.87 5.60 7.16
C THR A 176 -17.55 5.38 6.41
N GLN A 177 -17.52 4.49 5.41
CA GLN A 177 -16.32 4.26 4.60
C GLN A 177 -15.96 5.47 3.74
N VAL A 178 -16.94 6.07 3.06
CA VAL A 178 -16.74 7.27 2.23
C VAL A 178 -16.26 8.43 3.09
N LEU A 179 -16.84 8.62 4.27
CA LEU A 179 -16.38 9.63 5.22
C LEU A 179 -14.92 9.37 5.64
N GLY A 180 -14.56 8.12 5.96
CA GLY A 180 -13.19 7.75 6.33
C GLY A 180 -12.17 8.06 5.23
N PHE A 181 -12.45 7.65 3.99
CA PHE A 181 -11.59 7.97 2.84
C PHE A 181 -11.57 9.47 2.52
N GLY A 182 -12.67 10.18 2.73
CA GLY A 182 -12.74 11.63 2.56
C GLY A 182 -11.82 12.39 3.53
N TRP A 183 -11.84 12.01 4.81
CA TRP A 183 -10.92 12.58 5.80
C TRP A 183 -9.46 12.21 5.52
N ALA A 184 -9.18 10.97 5.13
CA ALA A 184 -7.83 10.56 4.72
C ALA A 184 -7.30 11.40 3.54
N GLY A 185 -8.16 11.72 2.57
CA GLY A 185 -7.84 12.62 1.46
C GLY A 185 -7.53 14.05 1.93
N LEU A 186 -8.33 14.61 2.83
CA LEU A 186 -8.12 15.96 3.37
C LEU A 186 -6.81 16.07 4.15
N PHE A 187 -6.46 15.05 4.93
CA PHE A 187 -5.23 15.04 5.73
C PHE A 187 -3.97 14.61 4.96
N ARG A 188 -4.09 14.18 3.69
CA ARG A 188 -2.95 13.77 2.86
C ARG A 188 -1.83 14.82 2.84
N ARG A 189 -2.18 16.09 2.68
CA ARG A 189 -1.22 17.21 2.65
C ARG A 189 -0.43 17.37 3.94
N TYR A 190 -1.00 16.97 5.07
CA TYR A 190 -0.38 17.12 6.39
C TYR A 190 0.33 15.85 6.86
N LEU A 191 -0.15 14.67 6.45
CA LEU A 191 0.33 13.36 6.93
C LEU A 191 1.17 12.58 5.92
N VAL A 192 1.28 13.03 4.67
CA VAL A 192 1.99 12.29 3.60
C VAL A 192 3.00 13.16 2.87
N GLU A 193 2.68 14.42 2.57
CA GLU A 193 3.57 15.31 1.81
C GLU A 193 4.84 15.77 2.58
N PRO A 194 4.82 16.00 3.90
CA PRO A 194 6.03 16.40 4.62
C PRO A 194 7.06 15.26 4.72
N ALA A 195 8.30 15.51 4.31
CA ALA A 195 9.40 14.51 4.32
C ALA A 195 9.75 13.98 5.73
N ALA A 196 9.43 14.72 6.79
CA ALA A 196 9.62 14.28 8.17
C ALA A 196 8.59 13.20 8.60
N MET A 197 7.47 13.08 7.89
CA MET A 197 6.42 12.12 8.21
C MET A 197 6.72 10.78 7.55
N TRP A 198 7.02 9.76 8.35
CA TRP A 198 7.33 8.42 7.87
C TRP A 198 6.48 7.37 8.59
N TRP A 199 6.21 6.27 7.88
CA TRP A 199 5.33 5.19 8.35
C TRP A 199 6.13 3.89 8.46
N PRO A 200 6.70 3.57 9.64
CA PRO A 200 7.60 2.42 9.81
C PRO A 200 7.02 1.09 9.32
N GLN A 201 5.72 0.89 9.52
CA GLN A 201 5.02 -0.32 9.08
C GLN A 201 5.03 -0.49 7.55
N ASN A 202 4.99 0.62 6.80
CA ASN A 202 5.05 0.58 5.35
C ASN A 202 6.48 0.27 4.86
N LEU A 203 7.52 0.67 5.61
CA LEU A 203 8.91 0.34 5.26
C LEU A 203 9.18 -1.16 5.26
N VAL A 204 8.53 -1.92 6.14
CA VAL A 204 8.60 -3.39 6.15
C VAL A 204 8.00 -3.97 4.87
N GLN A 205 6.90 -3.40 4.37
CA GLN A 205 6.30 -3.84 3.11
C GLN A 205 7.21 -3.49 1.93
N VAL A 206 7.79 -2.29 1.90
CA VAL A 206 8.71 -1.83 0.84
C VAL A 206 9.98 -2.67 0.79
N SER A 207 10.60 -2.97 1.93
CA SER A 207 11.77 -3.83 1.97
C SER A 207 11.45 -5.26 1.49
N LEU A 208 10.27 -5.78 1.83
CA LEU A 208 9.82 -7.08 1.33
C LEU A 208 9.54 -7.06 -0.17
N PHE A 209 8.96 -5.98 -0.72
CA PHE A 209 8.76 -5.83 -2.17
C PHE A 209 10.09 -5.94 -2.90
N ARG A 210 11.09 -5.19 -2.44
CA ARG A 210 12.43 -5.23 -3.03
C ARG A 210 13.03 -6.63 -2.99
N TYR A 211 12.99 -7.28 -1.82
CA TYR A 211 13.51 -8.63 -1.68
C TYR A 211 12.83 -9.64 -2.63
N VAL A 212 11.51 -9.58 -2.73
CA VAL A 212 10.73 -10.50 -3.58
C VAL A 212 10.97 -10.20 -5.06
N SER A 213 10.99 -8.93 -5.46
CA SER A 213 11.27 -8.53 -6.85
C SER A 213 12.69 -8.90 -7.27
N ASP A 214 13.71 -8.61 -6.45
CA ASP A 214 15.11 -8.95 -6.75
C ASP A 214 15.33 -10.46 -6.88
N ARG A 215 14.61 -11.26 -6.09
CA ARG A 215 14.69 -12.73 -6.16
C ARG A 215 13.93 -13.28 -7.36
N SER A 216 12.78 -12.71 -7.71
CA SER A 216 12.02 -13.14 -8.91
C SER A 216 12.81 -13.00 -10.20
N ILE A 217 13.68 -11.96 -10.30
CA ILE A 217 14.58 -11.75 -11.43
C ILE A 217 15.70 -12.82 -11.48
N LYS A 218 16.09 -13.40 -10.35
CA LYS A 218 17.18 -14.41 -10.27
C LYS A 218 16.75 -15.85 -10.56
N PHE A 219 15.45 -16.11 -10.62
CA PHE A 219 14.90 -17.45 -10.91
C PHE A 219 14.40 -17.61 -12.36
N LEU A 220 14.54 -16.55 -13.17
CA LEU A 220 14.34 -16.54 -14.63
C LEU A 220 15.72 -16.40 -15.30
#